data_AF-A0A6A7KGG4-F1
#
_entry.id   AF-A0A6A7KGG4-F1
#
_cell.length_a   1.000
_cell.length_b   1.000
_cell.length_c   1.000
_cell.angle_alpha   90.00
_cell.angle_beta   90.00
_cell.angle_gamma   90.00
#
_symmetry.space_group_name_H-M   'P 1'
#
loop_
_entity.id
_entity.type
_entity.pdbx_description
1 polymer ?
#
loop_
_entity_poly.entity_id
_entity_poly.type
_entity_poly.pdbx_seq_one_letter_code
_entity_poly.pdbx_strand_id
1 'polypeptide(L)'
;MAPYFIFILYSYKATKFINKTKVEYLPHCSSCVFRYICGGGCRANAFATCGRIDGMDIYNCEIVKLTFPAFIFSRNLELTSTLWEK
;
A
#
# COMPACT_ATOMS: atom_id res chain seq x y z
N MET A 1 11.99 -22.72 -31.35
CA MET A 1 12.70 -21.57 -30.74
C MET A 1 11.82 -20.33 -30.52
N ALA A 2 10.75 -20.10 -31.30
CA ALA A 2 9.80 -19.00 -31.10
C ALA A 2 9.00 -18.95 -29.75
N PRO A 3 8.61 -20.07 -29.10
CA PRO A 3 7.72 -20.00 -27.92
C PRO A 3 8.43 -19.42 -26.68
N TYR A 4 9.73 -19.66 -26.53
CA TYR A 4 10.52 -19.10 -25.43
C TYR A 4 10.64 -17.58 -25.53
N PHE A 5 10.78 -17.02 -26.74
CA PHE A 5 10.90 -15.58 -26.93
C PHE A 5 9.60 -14.84 -26.59
N ILE A 6 8.44 -15.42 -26.96
CA ILE A 6 7.12 -14.92 -26.59
C ILE A 6 6.92 -14.99 -25.06
N PHE A 7 7.34 -16.09 -24.43
CA PHE A 7 7.25 -16.25 -22.98
C PHE A 7 8.13 -15.23 -22.22
N ILE A 8 9.33 -14.95 -22.72
CA ILE A 8 10.24 -13.92 -22.15
C ILE A 8 9.62 -12.53 -22.28
N LEU A 9 9.06 -12.18 -23.44
CA LEU A 9 8.40 -10.88 -23.65
C LEU A 9 7.15 -10.72 -22.77
N TYR A 10 6.36 -11.78 -22.60
CA TYR A 10 5.22 -11.79 -21.69
C TYR A 10 5.67 -11.57 -20.24
N SER A 11 6.71 -12.27 -19.80
CA SER A 11 7.30 -12.13 -18.47
C SER A 11 7.86 -10.73 -18.23
N TYR A 12 8.51 -10.13 -19.22
CA TYR A 12 8.99 -8.75 -19.17
C TYR A 12 7.85 -7.72 -19.05
N LYS A 13 6.75 -7.91 -19.81
CA LYS A 13 5.56 -7.04 -19.70
C LYS A 13 4.89 -7.17 -18.33
N ALA A 14 4.73 -8.39 -17.83
CA ALA A 14 4.13 -8.65 -16.53
C ALA A 14 4.95 -8.01 -15.39
N THR A 15 6.26 -8.21 -15.38
CA THR A 15 7.15 -7.60 -14.38
C THR A 15 7.16 -6.07 -14.44
N LYS A 16 7.13 -5.49 -15.65
CA LYS A 16 7.01 -4.03 -15.83
C LYS A 16 5.68 -3.49 -15.31
N PHE A 17 4.58 -4.23 -15.48
CA PHE A 17 3.27 -3.87 -14.95
C PHE A 17 3.24 -3.93 -13.42
N ILE A 18 3.72 -5.03 -12.83
CA ILE A 18 3.79 -5.22 -11.36
C ILE A 18 4.64 -4.12 -10.70
N ASN A 19 5.76 -3.74 -11.33
CA ASN A 19 6.59 -2.66 -10.80
C ASN A 19 5.84 -1.32 -10.74
N LYS A 20 4.98 -1.02 -11.71
CA LYS A 20 4.18 0.23 -11.70
C LYS A 20 3.07 0.23 -10.65
N THR A 21 2.68 -0.95 -10.14
CA THR A 21 1.69 -1.05 -9.06
C THR A 21 2.29 -0.98 -7.67
N LYS A 22 3.62 -0.85 -7.53
CA LYS A 22 4.26 -0.64 -6.23
C LYS A 22 3.87 0.72 -5.65
N VAL A 23 3.74 0.76 -4.33
CA VAL A 23 3.24 1.94 -3.61
C VAL A 23 4.05 3.22 -3.83
N GLU A 24 5.34 3.08 -4.13
CA GLU A 24 6.25 4.17 -4.44
C GLU A 24 5.92 4.90 -5.75
N TYR A 25 5.28 4.22 -6.70
CA TYR A 25 4.93 4.76 -8.00
C TYR A 25 3.45 5.13 -8.12
N LEU A 26 2.66 4.85 -7.08
CA LEU A 26 1.25 5.22 -7.07
C LEU A 26 1.08 6.73 -6.81
N PRO A 27 0.21 7.40 -7.59
CA PRO A 27 -0.19 8.78 -7.32
C PRO A 27 -0.68 8.92 -5.87
N HIS A 28 -0.31 10.03 -5.21
CA HIS A 28 -0.65 10.35 -3.81
C HIS A 28 -0.03 9.45 -2.72
N CYS A 29 0.31 8.20 -3.01
CA CYS A 29 0.96 7.31 -2.04
C CYS A 29 2.48 7.48 -2.00
N SER A 30 3.11 7.89 -3.10
CA SER A 30 4.57 8.02 -3.21
C SER A 30 5.18 8.91 -2.12
N SER A 31 4.50 9.97 -1.68
CA SER A 31 4.93 10.88 -0.61
C SER A 31 4.25 10.63 0.75
N CYS A 32 3.37 9.63 0.87
CA CYS A 32 2.64 9.38 2.10
C CYS A 32 3.51 8.69 3.17
N VAL A 33 3.48 9.19 4.40
CA VAL A 33 4.23 8.61 5.54
C VAL A 33 3.75 7.19 5.90
N PHE A 34 2.49 6.86 5.60
CA PHE A 34 1.89 5.55 5.87
C PHE A 34 2.03 4.56 4.71
N ARG A 35 2.73 4.92 3.62
CA ARG A 35 2.75 4.14 2.37
C ARG A 35 3.17 2.68 2.55
N TYR A 36 4.16 2.41 3.39
CA TYR A 36 4.64 1.05 3.64
C TYR A 36 3.83 0.29 4.69
N ILE A 37 2.97 0.99 5.43
CA ILE A 37 2.06 0.36 6.41
C ILE A 37 0.83 -0.17 5.68
N CYS A 38 0.23 0.62 4.78
CA CYS A 38 -0.98 0.23 4.09
C CYS A 38 -0.77 -0.36 2.69
N GLY A 39 0.45 -0.29 2.13
CA GLY A 39 0.77 -0.77 0.78
C GLY A 39 0.01 -0.05 -0.34
N GLY A 40 -0.59 1.10 -0.04
CA GLY A 40 -1.46 1.86 -0.96
C GLY A 40 -2.91 1.36 -1.02
N GLY A 41 -3.34 0.46 -0.12
CA GLY A 41 -4.72 0.00 0.00
C GLY A 41 -5.16 -1.00 -1.08
N CYS A 42 -6.48 -1.20 -1.17
CA CYS A 42 -7.10 -2.18 -2.04
C CYS A 42 -7.30 -1.64 -3.46
N ARG A 43 -6.77 -2.35 -4.46
CA ARG A 43 -6.91 -1.98 -5.89
C ARG A 43 -8.34 -2.10 -6.40
N ALA A 44 -9.12 -3.03 -5.85
CA ALA A 44 -10.54 -3.16 -6.19
C ALA A 44 -11.33 -1.95 -5.69
N ASN A 45 -11.07 -1.48 -4.46
CA ASN A 45 -11.70 -0.27 -3.93
C ASN A 45 -11.29 0.97 -4.72
N ALA A 46 -10.00 1.13 -5.02
CA ALA A 46 -9.53 2.22 -5.88
C ALA A 46 -10.28 2.24 -7.22
N PHE A 47 -10.42 1.09 -7.88
CA PHE A 47 -11.20 1.01 -9.12
C PHE A 47 -12.69 1.33 -8.91
N ALA A 48 -13.30 0.82 -7.83
CA ALA A 48 -14.70 1.09 -7.52
C ALA A 48 -14.98 2.57 -7.23
N THR A 49 -14.05 3.30 -6.62
CA THR A 49 -14.25 4.70 -6.23
C THR A 49 -13.87 5.70 -7.31
N CYS A 50 -12.82 5.43 -8.10
CA CYS A 50 -12.29 6.39 -9.07
C CYS A 50 -12.16 5.85 -10.50
N GLY A 51 -12.65 4.63 -10.77
CA GLY A 51 -12.60 4.01 -12.10
C GLY A 51 -11.20 3.62 -12.57
N ARG A 52 -10.20 3.68 -11.67
CA ARG A 52 -8.78 3.48 -11.98
C ARG A 52 -8.10 2.56 -10.97
N ILE A 53 -7.42 1.54 -11.47
CA ILE A 53 -6.69 0.56 -10.62
C ILE A 53 -5.45 1.17 -9.94
N ASP A 54 -4.85 2.17 -10.57
CA ASP A 54 -3.73 2.95 -10.03
C ASP A 54 -4.19 4.16 -9.21
N GLY A 55 -5.50 4.30 -9.01
CA GLY A 55 -6.08 5.34 -8.19
C GLY A 55 -5.94 5.07 -6.68
N MET A 56 -6.55 5.96 -5.92
CA MET A 56 -6.49 5.96 -4.47
C MET A 56 -7.66 5.16 -3.87
N ASP A 57 -7.36 4.26 -2.94
CA ASP A 57 -8.36 3.67 -2.06
C ASP A 57 -8.71 4.66 -0.95
N ILE A 58 -9.77 5.45 -1.17
CA ILE A 58 -10.18 6.55 -0.27
C ILE A 58 -10.55 6.01 1.11
N TYR A 59 -11.32 4.92 1.17
CA TYR A 59 -11.79 4.33 2.42
C TYR A 59 -10.62 3.87 3.30
N ASN A 60 -9.69 3.09 2.73
CA ASN A 60 -8.55 2.62 3.49
C ASN A 60 -7.60 3.76 3.87
N CYS A 61 -7.45 4.77 3.02
CA CYS A 61 -6.53 5.87 3.33
C CYS A 61 -6.99 6.69 4.54
N GLU A 62 -8.29 7.00 4.63
CA GLU A 62 -8.85 7.73 5.78
C GLU A 62 -8.73 6.91 7.07
N ILE A 63 -9.09 5.63 7.02
CA ILE A 63 -9.02 4.73 8.18
C ILE A 63 -7.59 4.63 8.68
N VAL A 64 -6.60 4.38 7.81
CA VAL A 64 -5.20 4.21 8.24
C VAL A 64 -4.65 5.51 8.84
N LYS A 65 -4.94 6.66 8.23
CA LYS A 65 -4.45 7.96 8.73
C LYS A 65 -5.00 8.29 10.12
N LEU A 66 -6.22 7.85 10.43
CA LEU A 66 -6.85 8.09 11.73
C LEU A 66 -6.47 7.03 12.76
N THR A 67 -6.58 5.76 12.38
CA THR A 67 -6.49 4.63 13.34
C THR A 67 -5.05 4.24 13.64
N PHE A 68 -4.13 4.33 12.67
CA PHE A 68 -2.76 3.87 12.89
C PHE A 68 -1.99 4.72 13.92
N PRO A 69 -2.06 6.07 13.89
CA PRO A 69 -1.47 6.88 14.97
C PRO A 69 -2.08 6.58 16.34
N ALA A 70 -3.41 6.41 16.40
CA ALA A 70 -4.11 6.09 17.64
C ALA A 70 -3.69 4.71 18.18
N PHE A 71 -3.55 3.71 17.30
CA PHE A 71 -3.08 2.38 17.65
C PHE A 71 -1.63 2.38 18.16
N ILE A 72 -0.73 3.10 17.48
CA ILE A 72 0.65 3.27 17.97
C ILE A 72 0.65 3.94 19.34
N PHE A 73 -0.15 4.99 19.52
CA PHE A 73 -0.23 5.71 20.79
C PHE A 73 -0.76 4.82 21.92
N SER A 74 -1.83 4.05 21.70
CA SER A 74 -2.39 3.16 22.72
C SER A 74 -1.39 2.08 23.14
N ARG A 75 -0.67 1.49 22.18
CA ARG A 75 0.36 0.48 22.45
C ARG A 75 1.59 1.04 23.15
N ASN A 76 2.00 2.27 22.80
CA ASN A 76 3.10 2.94 23.50
C ASN A 76 2.70 3.32 24.93
N LEU A 77 1.45 3.73 25.16
CA LEU A 77 0.97 4.03 26.51
C LEU A 77 0.99 2.78 27.39
N GLU A 78 0.54 1.63 26.87
CA GLU A 78 0.63 0.31 27.54
C GLU A 78 2.08 -0.11 27.84
N LEU A 79 3.01 0.15 26.91
CA LEU A 79 4.44 -0.11 27.12
C LEU A 79 5.04 0.80 28.19
N THR A 80 4.66 2.08 28.21
CA THR A 80 5.14 2.98 29.25
C THR A 80 4.59 2.58 30.62
N SER A 81 3.29 2.33 30.76
CA SER A 81 2.70 1.96 32.05
C SER A 81 3.32 0.69 32.64
N THR A 82 3.64 -0.30 31.80
CA THR A 82 4.31 -1.54 32.24
C THR A 82 5.80 -1.37 32.58
N LEU A 83 6.45 -0.32 32.08
CA LEU A 83 7.84 0.01 32.41
C LEU A 83 7.97 0.86 33.69
N TRP A 84 6.95 1.63 34.07
CA TRP A 84 6.93 2.42 35.31
C TRP A 84 6.55 1.62 36.57
N GLU A 85 6.04 0.39 36.41
CA GLU A 85 5.70 -0.53 37.51
C GLU A 85 6.83 -1.54 37.83
N LYS A 86 7.99 -1.42 37.18
CA LYS A 86 9.21 -2.20 37.47
C LYS A 86 10.31 -1.30 38.03
#